data_AF-A0A350QJQ7-F1
#
_entry.id   AF-A0A350QJQ7-F1
#
_cell.length_a   1.000
_cell.length_b   1.000
_cell.length_c   1.000
_cell.angle_alpha   90.00
_cell.angle_beta   90.00
_cell.angle_gamma   90.00
#
_symmetry.space_group_name_H-M   'P 1'
#
loop_
_entity.id
_entity.type
_entity.pdbx_description
1 polymer ?
#
loop_
_entity_poly.entity_id
_entity_poly.type
_entity_poly.pdbx_seq_one_letter_code
_entity_poly.pdbx_strand_id
1 'polypeptide(L)'
;MVMTEKQPVKPKLVHSDKPKVRPEPGTLEFDAWLLKRAKERAAKHLTDEHDLGDHERGILAGGYDRLLMSDEELAEEEKAMDQAQQQERRKHLKSVDSE
;
A
#
# COMPACT_ATOMS: atom_id res chain seq x y z
N MET A 1 14.13 -8.18 -40.67
CA MET A 1 14.12 -7.26 -39.51
C MET A 1 14.05 -8.11 -38.25
N VAL A 2 15.12 -8.16 -37.45
CA VAL A 2 15.16 -8.98 -36.23
C VAL A 2 14.63 -8.13 -35.07
N MET A 3 13.49 -8.51 -34.52
CA MET A 3 12.90 -7.87 -33.35
C MET A 3 13.64 -8.36 -32.10
N THR A 4 14.49 -7.53 -31.51
CA THR A 4 15.15 -7.83 -30.24
C THR A 4 14.16 -7.69 -29.09
N GLU A 5 13.80 -8.81 -28.47
CA GLU A 5 12.98 -8.86 -27.26
C GLU A 5 13.67 -8.11 -26.11
N LYS A 6 13.05 -7.03 -25.62
CA LYS A 6 13.52 -6.32 -24.43
C LYS A 6 13.16 -7.15 -23.19
N GLN A 7 14.18 -7.74 -22.58
CA GLN A 7 14.07 -8.43 -21.28
C GLN A 7 13.48 -7.48 -20.22
N PRO A 8 12.57 -7.93 -19.35
CA PRO A 8 11.97 -7.08 -18.32
C PRO A 8 13.03 -6.68 -17.28
N VAL A 9 13.29 -5.37 -17.18
CA VAL A 9 14.21 -4.80 -16.20
C VAL A 9 13.59 -4.99 -14.81
N LYS A 10 14.13 -5.93 -14.03
CA LYS A 10 13.73 -6.12 -12.64
C LYS A 10 13.91 -4.79 -11.88
N PRO A 11 12.89 -4.31 -11.16
CA PRO A 11 13.00 -3.06 -10.42
C PRO A 11 14.14 -3.19 -9.40
N LYS A 12 15.14 -2.29 -9.51
CA LYS A 12 16.25 -2.22 -8.55
C LYS A 12 15.77 -1.41 -7.36
N LEU A 13 15.88 -2.00 -6.17
CA LEU A 13 15.63 -1.30 -4.91
C LEU A 13 16.65 -0.16 -4.78
N VAL A 14 16.17 1.09 -4.81
CA VAL A 14 17.02 2.30 -4.82
C VAL A 14 17.70 2.53 -3.47
N HIS A 15 17.13 1.98 -2.38
CA HIS A 15 17.63 2.10 -1.02
C HIS A 15 17.82 0.69 -0.44
N SER A 16 18.97 0.09 -0.72
CA SER A 16 19.43 -1.08 0.02
C SER A 16 20.45 -0.61 1.05
N ASP A 17 19.97 -0.18 2.22
CA ASP A 17 20.85 -0.08 3.38
C ASP A 17 21.42 -1.48 3.58
N LYS A 18 22.72 -1.64 3.28
CA LYS A 18 23.42 -2.91 3.46
C LYS A 18 23.20 -3.32 4.92
N PRO A 19 22.53 -4.46 5.19
CA PRO A 19 22.30 -4.84 6.57
C PRO A 19 23.65 -5.05 7.24
N LYS A 20 23.89 -4.39 8.38
CA LYS A 20 25.01 -4.70 9.28
C LYS A 20 25.01 -6.22 9.48
N VAL A 21 26.18 -6.84 9.29
CA VAL A 21 26.37 -8.30 9.40
C VAL A 21 25.77 -8.78 10.72
N ARG A 22 24.83 -9.72 10.64
CA ARG A 22 24.13 -10.29 11.79
C ARG A 22 25.06 -11.32 12.46
N PRO A 23 25.38 -11.18 13.76
CA PRO A 23 26.15 -12.18 14.50
C PRO A 23 25.39 -13.51 14.63
N GLU A 24 26.10 -14.60 14.96
CA GLU A 24 25.48 -15.92 15.13
C GLU A 24 24.49 -15.96 16.30
N PRO A 25 23.28 -16.50 16.12
CA PRO A 25 22.27 -16.59 17.18
C PRO A 25 22.80 -17.36 18.40
N GLY A 26 22.49 -16.87 19.60
CA GLY A 26 22.90 -17.52 20.86
C GLY A 26 24.27 -17.10 21.38
N THR A 27 24.95 -16.17 20.70
CA THR A 27 26.18 -15.53 21.19
C THR A 27 25.84 -14.25 21.97
N LEU A 28 26.69 -13.87 22.94
CA LEU A 28 26.54 -12.60 23.66
C LEU A 28 26.60 -11.38 22.71
N GLU A 29 27.35 -11.51 21.62
CA GLU A 29 27.43 -10.47 20.58
C GLU A 29 26.10 -10.30 19.82
N PHE A 30 25.35 -11.40 19.63
CA PHE A 30 24.04 -11.35 19.01
C PHE A 30 23.01 -10.63 19.88
N ASP A 31 23.03 -10.86 21.19
CA ASP A 31 22.12 -10.18 22.12
C ASP A 31 22.40 -8.68 22.18
N ALA A 32 23.68 -8.29 22.23
CA ALA A 32 24.09 -6.89 22.16
C ALA A 32 23.67 -6.22 20.84
N TRP A 33 23.83 -6.93 19.71
CA TRP A 33 23.39 -6.47 18.40
C TRP A 33 21.86 -6.32 18.33
N LEU A 34 21.12 -7.27 18.88
CA LEU A 34 19.65 -7.24 18.91
C LEU A 34 19.14 -6.06 19.72
N LEU A 35 19.70 -5.84 20.92
CA LEU A 35 19.33 -4.71 21.78
C LEU A 35 19.64 -3.36 21.13
N LYS A 36 20.80 -3.22 20.47
CA LYS A 36 21.15 -2.01 19.74
C LYS A 36 20.16 -1.73 18.61
N ARG A 37 19.85 -2.76 17.81
CA ARG A 37 18.90 -2.65 16.71
C ARG A 37 17.48 -2.34 17.19
N ALA A 38 17.05 -2.95 18.29
CA ALA A 38 15.75 -2.68 18.90
C ALA A 38 15.63 -1.22 19.34
N LYS A 39 16.67 -0.67 19.98
CA LYS A 39 16.71 0.74 20.39
C LYS A 39 16.72 1.70 19.21
N GLU A 40 17.55 1.45 18.19
CA GLU A 40 17.60 2.26 16.96
C GLU A 40 16.23 2.27 16.25
N ARG A 41 15.55 1.12 16.20
CA ARG A 41 14.24 0.98 15.57
C ARG A 41 13.11 1.62 16.38
N ALA A 42 13.15 1.46 17.70
CA ALA A 42 12.22 2.10 18.62
C ALA A 42 12.34 3.62 18.51
N ALA A 43 13.56 4.16 18.53
CA ALA A 43 13.76 5.60 18.32
C ALA A 43 13.13 6.06 16.99
N LYS A 44 13.43 5.39 15.88
CA LYS A 44 12.86 5.73 14.57
C LYS A 44 11.33 5.75 14.57
N HIS A 45 10.67 4.71 15.08
CA HIS A 45 9.21 4.63 15.00
C HIS A 45 8.47 5.38 16.11
N LEU A 46 9.14 5.75 17.21
CA LEU A 46 8.52 6.41 18.36
C LEU A 46 8.72 7.93 18.35
N THR A 47 9.74 8.45 17.64
CA THR A 47 9.98 9.90 17.54
C THR A 47 9.60 10.49 16.19
N ASP A 48 9.65 9.72 15.10
CA ASP A 48 9.06 10.18 13.86
C ASP A 48 7.55 10.10 14.05
N GLU A 49 6.85 11.21 13.80
CA GLU A 49 5.48 11.18 13.30
C GLU A 49 5.51 10.26 12.08
N HIS A 50 5.37 8.96 12.33
CA HIS A 50 5.13 8.02 11.26
C HIS A 50 3.74 8.41 10.81
N ASP A 51 3.69 9.21 9.75
CA ASP A 51 2.56 9.31 8.86
C ASP A 51 2.20 7.85 8.58
N LEU A 52 1.21 7.36 9.33
CA LEU A 52 0.70 6.00 9.32
C LEU A 52 -0.03 5.92 8.01
N GLY A 53 0.77 5.79 6.94
CA GLY A 53 0.47 6.40 5.66
C GLY A 53 -1.02 6.35 5.44
N ASP A 54 -1.62 7.54 5.36
CA ASP A 54 -2.89 7.75 4.68
C ASP A 54 -2.66 7.46 3.19
N HIS A 55 -2.08 6.29 2.93
CA HIS A 55 -2.01 5.67 1.66
C HIS A 55 -3.44 5.29 1.42
N GLU A 56 -4.02 6.01 0.46
CA GLU A 56 -5.13 5.70 -0.43
C GLU A 56 -5.31 4.20 -0.82
N ARG A 57 -4.45 3.30 -0.33
CA ARG A 57 -4.49 1.84 -0.42
C ARG A 57 -4.95 1.18 0.88
N GLY A 58 -6.04 1.68 1.45
CA GLY A 58 -7.08 0.84 2.05
C GLY A 58 -6.76 0.10 3.35
N ILE A 59 -6.82 0.81 4.48
CA ILE A 59 -7.28 0.21 5.74
C ILE A 59 -8.40 1.07 6.34
N LEU A 60 -9.63 0.56 6.14
CA LEU A 60 -10.88 0.84 6.85
C LEU A 60 -11.42 2.28 6.78
N ALA A 61 -12.30 2.54 5.80
CA ALA A 61 -13.18 3.71 5.68
C ALA A 61 -12.63 5.00 5.02
N GLY A 62 -12.00 4.89 3.85
CA GLY A 62 -11.65 6.06 3.02
C GLY A 62 -10.56 6.95 3.60
N GLY A 63 -10.12 7.96 2.83
CA GLY A 63 -9.16 8.96 3.31
C GLY A 63 -9.80 9.88 4.37
N TYR A 64 -8.97 10.69 5.04
CA TYR A 64 -9.42 11.62 6.10
C TYR A 64 -10.64 12.47 5.73
N ASP A 65 -10.77 12.88 4.47
CA ASP A 65 -11.91 13.67 4.00
C ASP A 65 -13.24 12.93 4.15
N ARG A 66 -13.28 11.61 3.91
CA ARG A 66 -14.50 10.80 4.06
C ARG A 66 -14.92 10.63 5.52
N LEU A 67 -13.96 10.62 6.46
CA LEU A 67 -14.26 10.58 7.89
C LEU A 67 -14.91 11.87 8.41
N LEU A 68 -14.67 12.98 7.70
CA LEU A 68 -15.22 14.29 8.04
C LEU A 68 -16.53 14.60 7.28
N MET A 69 -16.95 13.75 6.33
CA MET A 69 -18.21 13.89 5.63
C MET A 69 -19.40 13.63 6.56
N SER A 70 -20.49 14.34 6.27
CA SER A 70 -21.79 14.04 6.88
C SER A 70 -22.37 12.73 6.34
N ASP A 71 -23.30 12.14 7.09
CA ASP A 71 -24.01 10.92 6.68
C ASP A 71 -24.72 11.10 5.31
N GLU A 72 -25.19 12.31 5.01
CA GLU A 72 -25.83 12.64 3.72
C GLU A 72 -24.83 12.61 2.56
N GLU A 73 -23.67 13.25 2.72
CA GLU A 73 -22.61 13.27 1.70
C GLU A 73 -22.06 11.87 1.43
N LEU A 74 -21.93 11.06 2.48
CA LEU A 74 -21.42 9.69 2.39
C LEU A 74 -22.41 8.79 1.63
N ALA A 75 -23.72 8.94 1.87
CA ALA A 75 -24.77 8.22 1.14
C ALA A 75 -24.84 8.62 -0.34
N GLU A 76 -24.58 9.90 -0.67
CA GLU A 76 -24.50 10.36 -2.05
C GLU A 76 -23.28 9.79 -2.79
N GLU A 77 -22.11 9.78 -2.15
CA GLU A 77 -20.89 9.18 -2.72
C GLU A 77 -21.08 7.67 -2.99
N GLU A 78 -21.63 6.93 -2.03
CA GLU A 78 -21.91 5.49 -2.20
C GLU A 78 -22.87 5.23 -3.35
N LYS A 79 -23.94 6.04 -3.45
CA LYS A 79 -24.90 5.94 -4.56
C LYS A 79 -24.26 6.26 -5.91
N ALA A 80 -23.35 7.24 -5.97
CA ALA A 80 -22.62 7.57 -7.19
C ALA A 80 -21.67 6.44 -7.62
N MET A 81 -20.96 5.83 -6.67
CA MET A 81 -20.09 4.68 -6.94
C MET A 81 -20.89 3.48 -7.46
N ASP A 82 -22.03 3.17 -6.85
CA ASP A 82 -22.91 2.09 -7.28
C ASP A 82 -23.44 2.33 -8.71
N GLN A 83 -23.83 3.56 -9.04
CA GLN A 83 -24.25 3.91 -10.40
C GLN A 83 -23.12 3.78 -11.42
N ALA A 84 -21.92 4.25 -11.10
CA ALA A 84 -20.76 4.10 -11.96
C ALA A 84 -20.42 2.63 -12.20
N GLN A 85 -20.45 1.81 -11.14
CA GLN A 85 -20.20 0.38 -11.25
C GLN A 85 -21.29 -0.34 -12.08
N GLN A 86 -22.55 0.05 -11.93
CA GLN A 86 -23.64 -0.46 -12.78
C GLN A 86 -23.44 -0.08 -14.24
N GLN A 87 -23.01 1.14 -14.54
CA GLN A 87 -22.71 1.57 -15.91
C GLN A 87 -21.54 0.79 -16.51
N GLU A 88 -20.44 0.59 -15.77
CA GLU A 88 -19.31 -0.25 -16.20
C GLU A 88 -19.75 -1.69 -16.48
N ARG A 89 -20.55 -2.29 -15.60
CA ARG A 89 -21.12 -3.62 -15.85
C ARG A 89 -21.92 -3.64 -17.16
N ARG A 90 -22.79 -2.65 -17.39
CA ARG A 90 -23.59 -2.54 -18.62
C ARG A 90 -22.74 -2.43 -19.89
N LYS A 91 -21.56 -1.79 -19.86
CA LYS A 91 -20.64 -1.73 -21.02
C LYS A 91 -20.15 -3.10 -21.48
N HIS A 92 -20.08 -4.07 -20.56
CA HIS A 92 -19.60 -5.42 -20.84
C HIS A 92 -20.72 -6.43 -21.09
N LEU A 93 -21.99 -6.05 -20.91
CA LEU A 93 -23.11 -6.89 -21.30
C LEU A 93 -23.41 -6.70 -22.79
N LYS A 94 -23.60 -7.82 -23.51
CA LYS A 94 -24.17 -7.80 -24.86
C LYS A 94 -25.64 -7.39 -24.73
N SER A 95 -26.06 -6.37 -25.48
CA SER A 95 -27.48 -6.08 -25.66
C SER A 95 -28.15 -7.28 -26.32
N VAL A 96 -29.21 -7.78 -25.71
CA VAL A 96 -30.14 -8.70 -26.37
C VAL A 96 -31.23 -7.81 -26.95
N ASP A 97 -31.25 -7.68 -28.26
CA ASP A 97 -32.37 -7.02 -28.94
C ASP A 97 -33.63 -7.84 -28.66
N SER A 98 -34.63 -7.19 -28.07
CA SER A 98 -35.94 -7.81 -27.82
C SER A 98 -36.79 -7.59 -29.05
N GLU A 99 -37.16 -8.68 -29.73
CA GLU A 99 -38.16 -8.71 -30.82
C GLU A 99 -39.55 -8.27 -30.33
#